data_AF-A0A4V5TQD2-F1
#
_entry.id   AF-A0A4V5TQD2-F1
#
_cell.length_a   1.000
_cell.length_b   1.000
_cell.length_c   1.000
_cell.angle_alpha   90.00
_cell.angle_beta   90.00
_cell.angle_gamma   90.00
#
_symmetry.space_group_name_H-M   'P 1'
#
loop_
_entity.id
_entity.type
_entity.pdbx_description
1 polymer ?
#
loop_
_entity_poly.entity_id
_entity_poly.type
_entity_poly.pdbx_seq_one_letter_code
_entity_poly.pdbx_strand_id
1 'polypeptide(L)'
;MDTTQQNSNAWDKKVEEGSRYTQPVSSEVIEKSKSGEWEITVTTEKPVPRDWFPKSLEGLKILCLASGGGQQAPVLAAAGADVTVTD
;
A
#
# COMPACT_ATOMS: atom_id res chain seq x y z
N MET A 1 5.14 -8.72 -32.05
CA MET A 1 4.36 -7.95 -31.07
C MET A 1 5.33 -7.51 -30.00
N ASP A 2 5.41 -6.20 -29.73
CA ASP A 2 6.22 -5.70 -28.63
C ASP A 2 5.39 -5.80 -27.34
N THR A 3 5.71 -6.80 -26.51
CA THR A 3 5.01 -7.07 -25.26
C THR A 3 5.24 -5.99 -24.22
N THR A 4 6.38 -5.30 -24.26
CA THR A 4 6.71 -4.21 -23.33
C THR A 4 5.85 -2.98 -23.64
N GLN A 5 5.75 -2.61 -24.91
CA GLN A 5 4.88 -1.50 -25.33
C GLN A 5 3.41 -1.78 -25.03
N GLN A 6 2.95 -3.01 -25.28
CA GLN A 6 1.59 -3.42 -24.94
C GLN A 6 1.31 -3.30 -23.44
N ASN A 7 2.27 -3.72 -22.60
CA ASN A 7 2.14 -3.63 -21.14
C ASN A 7 2.11 -2.17 -20.67
N SER A 8 3.00 -1.32 -21.20
CA SER A 8 2.99 0.13 -20.91
C SER A 8 1.62 0.74 -21.22
N ASN A 9 1.10 0.53 -22.43
CA ASN A 9 -0.20 1.09 -22.84
C ASN A 9 -1.36 0.58 -21.95
N ALA A 10 -1.27 -0.67 -21.47
CA ALA A 10 -2.27 -1.22 -20.57
C ALA A 10 -2.26 -0.54 -19.20
N TRP A 11 -1.08 -0.25 -18.65
CA TRP A 11 -0.94 0.48 -17.38
C TRP A 11 -1.30 1.96 -17.51
N ASP A 12 -0.93 2.62 -18.60
CA ASP A 12 -1.33 4.01 -18.88
C ASP A 12 -2.86 4.12 -18.89
N LYS A 13 -3.55 3.19 -19.56
CA LYS A 13 -5.01 3.11 -19.53
C LYS A 13 -5.56 2.88 -18.12
N LYS A 14 -4.89 2.10 -17.27
CA LYS A 14 -5.30 1.92 -15.87
C LYS A 14 -5.16 3.19 -15.04
N VAL A 15 -4.14 4.02 -15.33
CA VAL A 15 -4.00 5.35 -14.72
C VAL A 15 -5.16 6.25 -15.15
N GLU A 16 -5.46 6.29 -16.46
CA GLU A 16 -6.58 7.08 -17.01
C GLU A 16 -7.95 6.65 -16.45
N GLU A 17 -8.16 5.35 -16.26
CA GLU A 17 -9.36 4.77 -15.66
C GLU A 17 -9.47 5.04 -14.14
N GLY A 18 -8.45 5.62 -13.52
CA GLY A 18 -8.43 5.88 -12.07
C GLY A 18 -8.34 4.60 -11.24
N SER A 19 -7.66 3.57 -11.74
CA SER A 19 -7.47 2.31 -11.02
C SER A 19 -6.90 2.57 -9.63
N ARG A 20 -7.48 1.94 -8.59
CA ARG A 20 -7.04 2.10 -7.20
C ARG A 20 -5.55 1.88 -7.01
N TYR A 21 -4.97 0.93 -7.74
CA TYR A 21 -3.55 0.57 -7.64
C TYR A 21 -2.59 1.58 -8.28
N THR A 22 -3.10 2.54 -9.04
CA THR A 22 -2.30 3.60 -9.67
C THR A 22 -2.39 4.92 -8.90
N GLN A 23 -3.19 4.98 -7.84
CA GLN A 23 -3.38 6.17 -7.04
C GLN A 23 -2.46 6.14 -5.80
N PRO A 24 -1.93 7.29 -5.37
CA PRO A 24 -1.23 7.36 -4.09
C PRO A 24 -2.20 7.18 -2.91
N VAL A 25 -1.67 6.76 -1.76
CA VAL A 25 -2.41 6.83 -0.50
C VAL A 25 -2.70 8.30 -0.17
N SER A 26 -3.92 8.61 0.27
CA SER A 26 -4.31 9.99 0.56
C SER A 26 -3.67 10.50 1.85
N SER A 27 -3.46 11.83 1.93
CA SER A 27 -2.95 12.47 3.15
C SER A 27 -3.84 12.20 4.36
N GLU A 28 -5.16 12.09 4.18
CA GLU A 28 -6.08 11.75 5.27
C GLU A 28 -5.79 10.37 5.88
N VAL A 29 -5.52 9.36 5.03
CA VAL A 29 -5.16 8.02 5.50
C VAL A 29 -3.83 8.07 6.27
N ILE A 30 -2.87 8.86 5.79
CA ILE A 30 -1.59 9.03 6.48
C ILE A 30 -1.77 9.70 7.86
N GLU A 31 -2.56 10.76 7.96
CA GLU A 31 -2.82 11.43 9.24
C GLU A 31 -3.56 10.54 10.24
N LYS A 32 -4.56 9.77 9.80
CA LYS A 32 -5.21 8.76 10.65
C LYS A 32 -4.24 7.67 11.09
N SER A 33 -3.34 7.26 10.20
CA SER A 33 -2.34 6.23 10.54
C SER A 33 -1.41 6.68 11.65
N LYS A 34 -1.00 7.96 11.65
CA LYS A 34 -0.21 8.57 12.72
C LYS A 34 -0.95 8.61 14.07
N SER A 35 -2.29 8.72 14.08
CA SER A 35 -3.09 8.65 15.31
C SER A 35 -3.37 7.22 15.78
N GLY A 36 -2.84 6.20 15.09
CA GLY A 36 -3.08 4.79 15.39
C GLY A 36 -4.33 4.21 14.72
N GLU A 37 -5.04 5.01 13.91
CA GLU A 37 -6.19 4.61 13.11
C GLU A 37 -5.74 4.24 11.70
N TRP A 38 -5.30 3.00 11.51
CA TRP A 38 -4.82 2.52 10.21
C TRP A 38 -5.41 1.16 9.86
N GLU A 39 -5.48 0.91 8.56
CA GLU A 39 -5.80 -0.37 7.96
C GLU A 39 -5.02 -0.54 6.66
N ILE A 40 -4.70 -1.78 6.32
CA ILE A 40 -4.12 -2.12 5.02
C ILE A 40 -4.96 -3.18 4.33
N THR A 41 -4.93 -3.18 3.01
CA THR A 41 -5.60 -4.20 2.17
C THR A 41 -4.54 -4.98 1.40
N VAL A 42 -4.61 -6.31 1.44
CA VAL A 42 -3.81 -7.21 0.58
C VAL A 42 -4.61 -7.73 -0.62
N THR A 43 -5.90 -7.40 -0.67
CA THR A 43 -6.82 -7.65 -1.79
C THR A 43 -7.59 -6.36 -2.08
N THR A 44 -8.42 -6.33 -3.14
CA THR A 44 -9.06 -5.09 -3.62
C THR A 44 -10.01 -4.41 -2.63
N GLU A 45 -10.62 -5.15 -1.68
CA GLU A 45 -11.81 -4.64 -0.99
C GLU A 45 -11.81 -4.79 0.54
N LYS A 46 -11.13 -5.80 1.08
CA LYS A 46 -11.23 -6.09 2.53
C LYS A 46 -9.93 -5.73 3.26
N PRO A 47 -10.02 -4.96 4.35
CA PRO A 47 -8.87 -4.73 5.21
C PRO A 47 -8.45 -6.04 5.87
N VAL A 48 -7.15 -6.17 6.12
CA VAL A 48 -6.61 -7.25 6.94
C VAL A 48 -7.15 -7.08 8.37
N PRO A 49 -7.66 -8.15 9.02
CA PRO A 49 -8.16 -8.05 10.38
C PRO A 49 -7.15 -7.42 11.35
N ARG A 50 -7.59 -6.44 12.15
CA ARG A 50 -6.69 -5.64 12.99
C ARG A 50 -5.97 -6.46 14.07
N ASP A 51 -6.60 -7.55 14.51
CA ASP A 51 -6.11 -8.50 15.50
C ASP A 51 -4.99 -9.41 14.97
N TRP A 52 -4.76 -9.46 13.65
CA TRP A 52 -3.61 -10.16 13.07
C TRP A 52 -2.30 -9.37 13.27
N PHE A 53 -2.40 -8.08 13.55
CA PHE A 53 -1.25 -7.24 13.81
C PHE A 53 -0.99 -7.08 15.31
N PRO A 54 0.26 -6.80 15.71
CA PRO A 54 0.56 -6.38 17.08
C PRO A 54 -0.27 -5.17 17.50
N LYS A 55 -0.40 -4.97 18.81
CA LYS A 55 -1.12 -3.81 19.36
C LYS A 55 -0.51 -2.49 18.89
N SER A 56 0.81 -2.42 18.79
CA SER A 56 1.57 -1.28 18.28
C SER A 56 2.56 -1.72 17.20
N LEU A 57 2.77 -0.87 16.20
CA LEU A 57 3.81 -1.06 15.18
C LEU A 57 5.08 -0.25 15.44
N GLU A 58 5.11 0.56 16.50
CA GLU A 58 6.22 1.46 16.83
C GLU A 58 7.55 0.70 16.89
N GLY A 59 8.51 1.11 16.06
CA GLY A 59 9.86 0.55 15.99
C GLY A 59 9.94 -0.87 15.41
N LEU A 60 8.82 -1.45 14.95
CA LEU A 60 8.85 -2.77 14.31
C LEU A 60 9.47 -2.66 12.92
N LYS A 61 10.34 -3.61 12.59
CA LYS A 61 10.87 -3.77 11.24
C LYS A 61 9.90 -4.60 10.42
N ILE A 62 9.32 -4.01 9.38
CA ILE A 62 8.34 -4.66 8.52
C ILE A 62 8.89 -4.77 7.09
N LEU A 63 8.90 -5.99 6.56
CA LEU A 63 9.20 -6.27 5.16
C LEU A 63 7.90 -6.43 4.37
N CYS A 64 7.69 -5.53 3.41
CA CYS A 64 6.64 -5.56 2.41
C CYS A 64 7.18 -6.26 1.16
N LEU A 65 6.87 -7.55 0.99
CA LEU A 65 7.33 -8.40 -0.12
C LEU A 65 6.22 -8.59 -1.17
N ALA A 66 6.60 -8.52 -2.45
CA ALA A 66 5.66 -8.63 -3.58
C ALA A 66 4.50 -7.62 -3.42
N SER A 67 4.88 -6.39 -3.10
CA SER A 67 3.97 -5.34 -2.64
C SER A 67 3.28 -4.55 -3.76
N GLY A 68 3.57 -4.84 -5.01
CA GLY A 68 3.08 -4.12 -6.18
C GLY A 68 3.31 -2.62 -6.05
N GLY A 69 2.24 -1.85 -6.14
CA GLY A 69 2.25 -0.40 -5.96
C GLY A 69 2.60 0.09 -4.54
N GLY A 70 2.86 -0.80 -3.58
CA GLY A 70 3.47 -0.46 -2.29
C GLY A 70 2.61 0.36 -1.32
N GLN A 71 1.30 0.47 -1.57
CA GLN A 71 0.39 1.34 -0.80
C GLN A 71 0.35 1.05 0.71
N GLN A 72 0.56 -0.20 1.13
CA GLN A 72 0.64 -0.57 2.54
C GLN A 72 1.86 0.03 3.26
N ALA A 73 2.97 0.24 2.55
CA ALA A 73 4.22 0.68 3.16
C ALA A 73 4.12 2.07 3.81
N PRO A 74 3.62 3.13 3.15
CA PRO A 74 3.49 4.44 3.79
C PRO A 74 2.47 4.44 4.93
N VAL A 75 1.43 3.61 4.89
CA VAL A 75 0.46 3.44 5.98
C VAL A 75 1.13 2.86 7.22
N LEU A 76 1.85 1.75 7.06
CA LEU A 76 2.54 1.06 8.16
C LEU A 76 3.69 1.92 8.73
N ALA A 77 4.40 2.65 7.87
CA ALA A 77 5.43 3.59 8.30
C ALA A 77 4.84 4.76 9.11
N ALA A 78 3.72 5.32 8.65
CA ALA A 78 3.00 6.37 9.38
C ALA A 78 2.48 5.88 10.74
N ALA A 79 2.17 4.59 10.87
CA ALA A 79 1.79 3.95 12.13
C ALA A 79 2.97 3.62 13.07
N GLY A 80 4.20 4.03 12.73
CA GLY A 80 5.40 3.93 13.59
C GLY A 80 6.38 2.81 13.22
N ALA A 81 6.14 2.04 12.15
CA ALA A 81 7.05 0.98 11.73
C ALA A 81 8.26 1.51 10.94
N ASP A 82 9.37 0.78 11.01
CA ASP A 82 10.49 0.88 10.08
C ASP A 82 10.23 -0.08 8.91
N VAL A 83 9.84 0.47 7.76
CA VAL A 83 9.31 -0.31 6.64
C VAL A 83 10.31 -0.41 5.50
N THR A 84 10.57 -1.63 5.04
CA THR A 84 11.25 -1.92 3.78
C THR A 84 10.25 -2.49 2.78
N VAL A 85 10.23 -1.98 1.55
CA VAL A 85 9.36 -2.45 0.47
C VAL A 85 10.18 -2.98 -0.71
N THR A 86 9.75 -4.11 -1.28
CA THR A 86 10.36 -4.73 -2.45
C THR A 86 9.29 -5.34 -3.35
N ASP A 87 9.42 -5.14 -4.66
CA ASP A 87 8.59 -5.72 -5.71
C ASP A 87 9.41 -5.99 -6.98
#